data_AF-A0A2K5CCG2-F1
#
_entry.id   AF-A0A2K5CCG2-F1
#
_cell.length_a   1.000
_cell.length_b   1.000
_cell.length_c   1.000
_cell.angle_alpha   90.00
_cell.angle_beta   90.00
_cell.angle_gamma   90.00
#
_symmetry.space_group_name_H-M   'P 1'
#
loop_
_entity.id
_entity.type
_entity.pdbx_description
1 polymer ?
#
loop_
_entity_poly.entity_id
_entity_poly.type
_entity_poly.pdbx_seq_one_letter_code
_entity_poly.pdbx_strand_id
1 'polypeptide(L)'
;RSLIIFFFFFLEQQNLESNLTNLIKRNTELETLLAKLIQTCQHVEVNASRQEAKLTEECDLLIEIIQQRRQIIGTKIKEGKVMRLRKLAQQIANCKQCIERSASLISQAEHSLKENDHARFLQTAKNITERVSMATASSQVLIPEINLNDTFDTFALDFSREKKLLECLDYLTAPNPPTIREELCTASYDTITVHWTSDDEFSVVSYELQYTIFTGQANVVSEDGLCLLLLCLCNSADSWMIVPNIKQNHYTVHGLQSGTKYIFMVKAINQAGSRSSEPGKLKTNSQPFKLDPKSAHRKLKVSHDNLTVERDESSSKKSHTPERFTSQGSYGVAGNVFIDSGRHYWEVVISGSTWYAIGLAYKSAPKHEWIGKNSASWALCRCNNNWVVRHNSKEIPIEPAPHLRRVGILLDYDNGSIAFYDALNSIHLYTFDVAFAQPVCPTFTVWNKCLTIITGLPIPDHLDCTEQLP
;
A
#
# COMPACT_ATOMS: atom_id res chain seq x y z
N ARG A 1 50.14 -68.05 -33.65
CA ARG A 1 49.46 -68.40 -32.38
C ARG A 1 49.94 -67.52 -31.22
N SER A 2 51.25 -67.42 -30.94
CA SER A 2 51.76 -66.56 -29.84
C SER A 2 51.45 -65.06 -29.97
N LEU A 3 51.48 -64.48 -31.19
CA LEU A 3 51.12 -63.06 -31.41
C LEU A 3 49.63 -62.75 -31.14
N ILE A 4 48.73 -63.69 -31.41
CA ILE A 4 47.27 -63.50 -31.17
C ILE A 4 46.99 -63.52 -29.67
N ILE A 5 47.63 -64.44 -28.93
CA ILE A 5 47.51 -64.51 -27.47
C ILE A 5 48.09 -63.24 -26.83
N PHE A 6 49.23 -62.75 -27.32
CA PHE A 6 49.84 -61.52 -26.83
C PHE A 6 48.96 -60.29 -27.10
N PHE A 7 48.32 -60.22 -28.28
CA PHE A 7 47.38 -59.15 -28.61
C PHE A 7 46.13 -59.19 -27.72
N PHE A 8 45.55 -60.38 -27.50
CA PHE A 8 44.38 -60.53 -26.63
C PHE A 8 44.72 -60.20 -25.16
N PHE A 9 45.89 -60.63 -24.69
CA PHE A 9 46.40 -60.28 -23.37
C PHE A 9 46.59 -58.77 -23.21
N PHE A 10 47.19 -58.10 -24.20
CA PHE A 10 47.37 -56.65 -24.17
C PHE A 10 46.03 -55.89 -24.20
N LEU A 11 45.05 -56.37 -24.96
CA LEU A 11 43.71 -55.78 -25.02
C LEU A 11 42.94 -55.93 -23.70
N GLU A 12 42.99 -57.11 -23.08
CA GLU A 12 42.42 -57.35 -21.75
C GLU A 12 43.12 -56.53 -20.66
N GLN A 13 44.45 -56.42 -20.74
CA GLN A 13 45.22 -55.57 -19.83
C GLN A 13 44.81 -54.09 -19.95
N GLN A 14 44.68 -53.56 -21.16
CA GLN A 14 44.21 -52.18 -21.36
C GLN A 14 42.77 -51.97 -20.87
N ASN A 15 41.88 -52.94 -21.08
CA ASN A 15 40.51 -52.88 -20.58
C ASN A 15 40.47 -52.86 -19.04
N LEU A 16 41.26 -53.73 -18.40
CA LEU A 16 41.38 -53.77 -16.94
C LEU A 16 41.96 -52.46 -16.38
N GLU A 17 43.01 -51.90 -17.00
CA GLU A 17 43.60 -50.62 -16.61
C GLU A 17 42.60 -49.46 -16.73
N SER A 18 41.80 -49.42 -17.80
CA SER A 18 40.73 -48.43 -17.99
C SER A 18 39.64 -48.55 -16.92
N ASN A 19 39.17 -49.77 -16.64
CA ASN A 19 38.16 -50.02 -15.61
C ASN A 19 38.69 -49.67 -14.21
N LEU A 20 39.95 -50.01 -13.90
CA LEU A 20 40.59 -49.66 -12.65
C LEU A 20 40.70 -48.13 -12.48
N THR A 21 41.10 -47.41 -13.53
CA THR A 21 41.19 -45.95 -13.51
C THR A 21 39.82 -45.31 -13.26
N ASN A 22 38.78 -45.81 -13.92
CA ASN A 22 37.40 -45.36 -13.69
C ASN A 22 36.92 -45.64 -12.25
N LEU A 23 37.28 -46.79 -11.69
CA LEU A 23 36.94 -47.14 -10.31
C LEU A 23 37.66 -46.23 -9.31
N ILE A 24 38.96 -45.96 -9.50
CA ILE A 24 39.73 -45.02 -8.67
C ILE A 24 39.07 -43.64 -8.69
N LYS A 25 38.74 -43.12 -9.89
CA LYS A 25 38.07 -41.82 -10.03
C LYS A 25 36.75 -41.75 -9.25
N ARG A 26 35.89 -42.77 -9.41
CA ARG A 26 34.63 -42.86 -8.66
C ARG A 26 34.86 -42.95 -7.14
N ASN A 27 35.90 -43.65 -6.71
CA ASN A 27 36.23 -43.75 -5.29
C ASN A 27 36.67 -42.39 -4.73
N THR A 28 37.47 -41.61 -5.46
CA THR A 28 37.86 -40.25 -5.08
C THR A 28 36.66 -39.28 -5.04
N GLU A 29 35.71 -39.42 -5.99
CA GLU A 29 34.45 -38.66 -5.97
C GLU A 29 33.61 -39.01 -4.72
N LEU A 30 33.52 -40.29 -4.35
CA LEU A 30 32.84 -40.75 -3.14
C LEU A 30 33.50 -40.22 -1.86
N GLU A 31 34.83 -40.26 -1.77
CA GLU A 31 35.58 -39.68 -0.64
C GLU A 31 35.30 -38.17 -0.50
N THR A 32 35.22 -37.45 -1.62
CA THR A 32 34.88 -36.02 -1.63
C THR A 32 33.45 -35.77 -1.16
N LEU A 33 32.49 -36.59 -1.61
CA LEU A 33 31.10 -36.50 -1.17
C LEU A 33 30.97 -36.84 0.33
N LEU A 34 31.69 -37.85 0.81
CA LEU A 34 31.71 -38.22 2.23
C LEU A 34 32.26 -37.07 3.09
N ALA A 35 33.35 -36.43 2.66
CA ALA A 35 33.90 -35.27 3.36
C ALA A 35 32.90 -34.10 3.45
N LYS A 36 32.20 -33.79 2.34
CA LYS A 36 31.11 -32.78 2.33
C LYS A 36 29.96 -33.17 3.26
N LEU A 37 29.63 -34.45 3.32
CA LEU A 37 28.57 -34.95 4.20
C LEU A 37 28.95 -34.77 5.68
N ILE A 38 30.18 -35.14 6.06
CA ILE A 38 30.71 -34.96 7.42
C ILE A 38 30.70 -33.48 7.80
N GLN A 39 31.16 -32.59 6.90
CA GLN A 39 31.13 -31.16 7.14
C GLN A 39 29.69 -30.62 7.32
N THR A 40 28.75 -31.14 6.54
CA THR A 40 27.32 -30.79 6.67
C THR A 40 26.77 -31.25 8.03
N CYS A 41 27.09 -32.46 8.47
CA CYS A 41 26.69 -32.96 9.79
C CYS A 41 27.25 -32.08 10.92
N GLN A 42 28.55 -31.75 10.90
CA GLN A 42 29.17 -30.87 11.88
C GLN A 42 28.51 -29.48 11.90
N HIS A 43 28.20 -28.92 10.73
CA HIS A 43 27.50 -27.64 10.64
C HIS A 43 26.09 -27.70 11.25
N VAL A 44 25.36 -28.79 11.03
CA VAL A 44 24.02 -29.01 11.65
C VAL A 44 24.14 -29.07 13.17
N GLU A 45 25.10 -29.81 13.71
CA GLU A 45 25.33 -29.91 15.16
C GLU A 45 25.62 -28.54 15.78
N VAL A 46 26.59 -27.80 15.24
CA VAL A 46 26.95 -26.46 15.74
C VAL A 46 25.76 -25.50 15.65
N ASN A 47 25.00 -25.55 14.55
CA ASN A 47 23.83 -24.70 14.39
C ASN A 47 22.71 -25.04 15.37
N ALA A 48 22.48 -26.33 15.63
CA ALA A 48 21.50 -26.80 16.62
C ALA A 48 21.88 -26.31 18.03
N SER A 49 23.12 -26.52 18.46
CA SER A 49 23.60 -26.03 19.76
C SER A 49 23.49 -24.51 19.90
N ARG A 50 23.76 -23.76 18.83
CA ARG A 50 23.57 -22.30 18.82
C ARG A 50 22.11 -21.90 19.01
N GLN A 51 21.18 -22.62 18.36
CA GLN A 51 19.75 -22.32 18.48
C GLN A 51 19.19 -22.71 19.86
N GLU A 52 19.68 -23.78 20.47
CA GLU A 52 19.36 -24.17 21.86
C GLU A 52 19.84 -23.11 22.87
N ALA A 53 21.06 -22.58 22.69
CA ALA A 53 21.57 -21.50 23.53
C ALA A 53 20.71 -20.23 23.40
N LYS A 54 20.32 -19.86 22.16
CA LYS A 54 19.44 -18.72 21.92
C LYS A 54 18.05 -18.91 22.53
N LEU A 55 17.47 -20.11 22.43
CA LEU A 55 16.19 -20.43 23.07
C LEU A 55 16.27 -20.22 24.58
N THR A 56 17.36 -20.67 25.20
CA THR A 56 17.58 -20.52 26.64
C THR A 56 17.64 -19.04 27.03
N GLU A 57 18.40 -18.22 26.29
CA GLU A 57 18.50 -16.77 26.50
C GLU A 57 17.14 -16.06 26.40
N GLU A 58 16.37 -16.33 25.34
CA GLU A 58 15.04 -15.72 25.15
C GLU A 58 14.04 -16.15 26.23
N CYS A 59 14.08 -17.42 26.66
CA CYS A 59 13.25 -17.90 27.78
C CYS A 59 13.61 -17.23 29.10
N ASP A 60 14.90 -17.05 29.38
CA ASP A 60 15.38 -16.38 30.59
C ASP A 60 14.91 -14.92 30.65
N LEU A 61 14.94 -14.21 29.51
CA LEU A 61 14.40 -12.84 29.40
C LEU A 61 12.89 -12.79 29.69
N LEU A 62 12.10 -13.72 29.14
CA LEU A 62 10.67 -13.80 29.42
C LEU A 62 10.38 -14.07 30.91
N ILE A 63 11.16 -14.98 31.52
CA ILE A 63 11.07 -15.27 32.96
C ILE A 63 11.38 -14.01 33.77
N GLU A 64 12.42 -13.26 33.41
CA GLU A 64 12.80 -12.02 34.09
C GLU A 64 11.66 -11.00 34.04
N ILE A 65 11.06 -10.78 32.86
CA ILE A 65 9.92 -9.87 32.69
C ILE A 65 8.75 -10.30 33.58
N ILE A 66 8.39 -11.59 33.58
CA ILE A 66 7.30 -12.11 34.43
C ILE A 66 7.62 -11.89 35.92
N GLN A 67 8.86 -12.13 36.34
CA GLN A 67 9.28 -11.92 37.72
C GLN A 67 9.24 -10.44 38.12
N GLN A 68 9.69 -9.53 37.25
CA GLN A 68 9.62 -8.08 37.46
C GLN A 68 8.17 -7.61 37.60
N ARG A 69 7.28 -8.05 36.69
CA ARG A 69 5.84 -7.72 36.75
C ARG A 69 5.18 -8.26 38.03
N ARG A 70 5.53 -9.47 38.47
CA ARG A 70 5.09 -10.03 39.75
C ARG A 70 5.47 -9.13 40.93
N GLN A 71 6.70 -8.59 40.98
CA GLN A 71 7.11 -7.69 42.05
C GLN A 71 6.31 -6.38 42.03
N ILE A 72 6.12 -5.78 40.84
CA ILE A 72 5.35 -4.54 40.68
C ILE A 72 3.88 -4.73 41.11
N ILE A 73 3.24 -5.83 40.70
CA ILE A 73 1.86 -6.12 41.09
C ILE A 73 1.79 -6.42 42.60
N GLY A 74 2.74 -7.19 43.12
CA GLY A 74 2.82 -7.54 44.55
C GLY A 74 3.00 -6.32 45.46
N THR A 75 3.79 -5.33 45.05
CA THR A 75 3.94 -4.07 45.79
C THR A 75 2.65 -3.26 45.81
N LYS A 76 1.96 -3.13 44.66
CA LYS A 76 0.64 -2.48 44.59
C LYS A 76 -0.41 -3.12 45.51
N ILE A 77 -0.42 -4.46 45.60
CA ILE A 77 -1.30 -5.19 46.53
C ILE A 77 -0.98 -4.81 47.98
N LYS A 78 0.30 -4.84 48.36
CA LYS A 78 0.75 -4.51 49.72
C LYS A 78 0.40 -3.06 50.08
N GLU A 79 0.67 -2.11 49.20
CA GLU A 79 0.34 -0.70 49.39
C GLU A 79 -1.17 -0.47 49.53
N GLY A 80 -1.95 -1.07 48.63
CA GLY A 80 -3.41 -1.01 48.68
C GLY A 80 -3.99 -1.59 49.97
N LYS A 81 -3.40 -2.67 50.49
CA LYS A 81 -3.74 -3.26 51.80
C LYS A 81 -3.40 -2.30 52.93
N VAL A 82 -2.17 -1.79 52.97
CA VAL A 82 -1.69 -0.89 54.04
C VAL A 82 -2.54 0.39 54.10
N MET A 83 -2.87 0.98 52.95
CA MET A 83 -3.71 2.18 52.89
C MET A 83 -5.09 1.95 53.46
N ARG A 84 -5.77 0.85 53.09
CA ARG A 84 -7.10 0.50 53.61
C ARG A 84 -7.08 0.16 55.09
N LEU A 85 -6.11 -0.64 55.55
CA LEU A 85 -5.93 -0.94 56.98
C LEU A 85 -5.70 0.33 57.80
N ARG A 86 -4.96 1.32 57.29
CA ARG A 86 -4.78 2.61 57.94
C ARG A 86 -6.09 3.38 58.07
N LYS A 87 -6.92 3.41 57.02
CA LYS A 87 -8.25 4.06 57.07
C LYS A 87 -9.17 3.37 58.09
N LEU A 88 -9.23 2.04 58.07
CA LEU A 88 -10.03 1.27 59.04
C LEU A 88 -9.53 1.48 60.47
N ALA A 89 -8.23 1.48 60.71
CA ALA A 89 -7.64 1.77 62.02
C ALA A 89 -8.02 3.17 62.52
N GLN A 90 -8.04 4.17 61.63
CA GLN A 90 -8.48 5.52 61.97
C GLN A 90 -9.98 5.57 62.34
N GLN A 91 -10.84 4.88 61.58
CA GLN A 91 -12.27 4.78 61.90
C GLN A 91 -12.47 4.10 63.27
N ILE A 92 -11.75 3.00 63.55
CA ILE A 92 -11.78 2.31 64.84
C ILE A 92 -11.35 3.25 65.98
N ALA A 93 -10.27 4.01 65.80
CA ALA A 93 -9.80 4.96 66.81
C ALA A 93 -10.84 6.06 67.10
N ASN A 94 -11.48 6.60 66.06
CA ASN A 94 -12.54 7.60 66.19
C ASN A 94 -13.76 7.03 66.95
N CYS A 95 -14.18 5.80 66.64
CA CYS A 95 -15.26 5.11 67.35
C CYS A 95 -14.91 4.89 68.83
N LYS A 96 -13.70 4.41 69.13
CA LYS A 96 -13.23 4.23 70.52
C LYS A 96 -13.29 5.53 71.31
N GLN A 97 -12.80 6.62 70.74
CA GLN A 97 -12.82 7.93 71.39
C GLN A 97 -14.26 8.43 71.65
N CYS A 98 -15.18 8.20 70.72
CA CYS A 98 -16.59 8.55 70.90
C CYS A 98 -17.25 7.73 72.03
N ILE A 99 -16.94 6.43 72.11
CA ILE A 99 -17.39 5.55 73.19
C ILE A 99 -16.86 6.03 74.55
N GLU A 100 -15.57 6.35 74.65
CA GLU A 100 -14.95 6.84 75.90
C GLU A 100 -15.59 8.16 76.38
N ARG A 101 -15.82 9.11 75.47
CA ARG A 101 -16.49 10.38 75.80
C ARG A 101 -17.92 10.14 76.29
N SER A 102 -18.67 9.27 75.62
CA SER A 102 -20.02 8.89 76.00
C SER A 102 -20.07 8.20 77.36
N ALA A 103 -19.16 7.25 77.62
CA ALA A 103 -19.05 6.55 78.90
C ALA A 103 -18.73 7.51 80.06
N SER A 104 -17.83 8.47 79.85
CA SER A 104 -17.51 9.51 80.84
C SER A 104 -18.72 10.39 81.15
N LEU A 105 -19.48 10.79 80.12
CA LEU A 105 -20.68 11.60 80.29
C LEU A 105 -21.80 10.83 81.01
N ILE A 106 -21.97 9.54 80.71
CA ILE A 106 -22.90 8.65 81.42
C ILE A 106 -22.51 8.56 82.89
N SER A 107 -21.24 8.32 83.21
CA SER A 107 -20.78 8.22 84.60
C SER A 107 -20.99 9.54 85.38
N GLN A 108 -20.78 10.69 84.74
CA GLN A 108 -21.07 12.01 85.34
C GLN A 108 -22.57 12.20 85.61
N ALA A 109 -23.42 11.80 84.67
CA ALA A 109 -24.88 11.85 84.84
C ALA A 109 -25.36 10.92 85.96
N GLU A 110 -24.87 9.67 85.99
CA GLU A 110 -25.19 8.70 87.04
C GLU A 110 -24.76 9.19 88.43
N HIS A 111 -23.58 9.79 88.54
CA HIS A 111 -23.11 10.37 89.79
C HIS A 111 -24.02 11.53 90.24
N SER A 112 -24.37 12.43 89.33
CA SER A 112 -25.27 13.54 89.65
C SER A 112 -26.66 13.06 90.06
N LEU A 113 -27.18 11.98 89.48
CA LEU A 113 -28.48 11.40 89.85
C LEU A 113 -28.50 10.76 91.24
N LYS A 114 -27.34 10.44 91.82
CA LYS A 114 -27.19 9.88 93.17
C LYS A 114 -26.94 10.95 94.25
N GLU A 115 -26.90 12.23 93.87
CA GLU A 115 -26.66 13.34 94.81
C GLU A 115 -27.87 13.58 95.71
N ASN A 116 -27.67 13.58 97.03
CA ASN A 116 -28.75 13.68 98.02
C ASN A 116 -29.07 15.14 98.42
N ASP A 117 -28.12 16.07 98.21
CA ASP A 117 -28.33 17.50 98.44
C ASP A 117 -28.99 18.16 97.23
N HIS A 118 -30.22 18.63 97.42
CA HIS A 118 -31.06 19.19 96.36
C HIS A 118 -30.47 20.48 95.75
N ALA A 119 -29.75 21.29 96.53
CA ALA A 119 -29.15 22.53 96.05
C ALA A 119 -27.92 22.25 95.17
N ARG A 120 -27.07 21.28 95.58
CA ARG A 120 -25.93 20.84 94.76
C ARG A 120 -26.37 20.13 93.50
N PHE A 121 -27.39 19.26 93.60
CA PHE A 121 -27.99 18.60 92.46
C PHE A 121 -28.46 19.61 91.41
N LEU A 122 -29.25 20.62 91.80
CA LEU A 122 -29.75 21.63 90.86
C LEU A 122 -28.63 22.44 90.20
N GLN A 123 -27.50 22.65 90.90
CA GLN A 123 -26.36 23.40 90.36
C GLN A 123 -25.60 22.61 89.27
N THR A 124 -25.49 21.28 89.38
CA THR A 124 -24.78 20.43 88.40
C THR A 124 -25.69 19.83 87.33
N ALA A 125 -26.95 19.55 87.68
CA ALA A 125 -27.90 18.85 86.81
C ALA A 125 -28.17 19.62 85.51
N LYS A 126 -28.28 20.96 85.56
CA LYS A 126 -28.52 21.77 84.36
C LYS A 126 -27.39 21.64 83.32
N ASN A 127 -26.14 21.71 83.77
CA ASN A 127 -24.97 21.59 82.89
C ASN A 127 -24.85 20.17 82.28
N ILE A 128 -25.06 19.14 83.09
CA ILE A 128 -25.01 17.75 82.61
C ILE A 128 -26.17 17.48 81.64
N THR A 129 -27.36 18.00 81.93
CA THR A 129 -28.54 17.88 81.05
C THR A 129 -28.30 18.55 79.70
N GLU A 130 -27.70 19.74 79.68
CA GLU A 130 -27.29 20.41 78.44
C GLU A 130 -26.25 19.60 77.67
N ARG A 131 -25.23 19.04 78.33
CA ARG A 131 -24.20 18.22 77.68
C ARG A 131 -24.75 16.89 77.14
N VAL A 132 -25.63 16.23 77.88
CA VAL A 132 -26.34 15.02 77.43
C VAL A 132 -27.25 15.36 76.26
N SER A 133 -28.06 16.43 76.38
CA SER A 133 -28.94 16.90 75.32
C SER A 133 -28.15 17.20 74.04
N MET A 134 -27.04 17.95 74.13
CA MET A 134 -26.16 18.24 73.00
C MET A 134 -25.53 16.99 72.39
N ALA A 135 -25.10 16.02 73.21
CA ALA A 135 -24.57 14.76 72.73
C ALA A 135 -25.65 13.93 72.00
N THR A 136 -26.88 13.93 72.50
CA THR A 136 -28.03 13.19 71.92
C THR A 136 -28.73 13.88 70.75
N ALA A 137 -28.59 15.20 70.62
CA ALA A 137 -29.28 15.99 69.60
C ALA A 137 -28.73 15.78 68.19
N SER A 138 -27.51 15.26 68.04
CA SER A 138 -26.93 14.90 66.75
C SER A 138 -26.46 13.45 66.77
N SER A 139 -27.04 12.63 65.89
CA SER A 139 -26.64 11.23 65.72
C SER A 139 -25.15 11.11 65.32
N GLN A 140 -24.61 12.09 64.60
CA GLN A 140 -23.19 12.17 64.22
C GLN A 140 -22.24 12.46 65.40
N VAL A 141 -22.74 13.00 66.52
CA VAL A 141 -21.95 13.27 67.73
C VAL A 141 -21.77 12.01 68.57
N LEU A 142 -22.74 11.08 68.51
CA LEU A 142 -22.74 9.80 69.21
C LEU A 142 -22.24 8.62 68.37
N ILE A 143 -22.42 8.67 67.05
CA ILE A 143 -22.06 7.58 66.12
C ILE A 143 -21.32 8.21 64.93
N PRO A 144 -20.00 7.98 64.80
CA PRO A 144 -19.26 8.38 63.60
C PRO A 144 -19.80 7.67 62.35
N GLU A 145 -19.74 8.32 61.19
CA GLU A 145 -20.00 7.63 59.91
C GLU A 145 -18.92 6.58 59.65
N ILE A 146 -19.29 5.30 59.66
CA ILE A 146 -18.39 4.17 59.41
C ILE A 146 -18.59 3.72 57.96
N ASN A 147 -17.51 3.71 57.18
CA ASN A 147 -17.54 3.17 55.82
C ASN A 147 -16.96 1.76 55.82
N LEU A 148 -17.85 0.77 55.72
CA LEU A 148 -17.53 -0.66 55.69
C LEU A 148 -17.23 -1.18 54.27
N ASN A 149 -17.45 -0.36 53.23
CA ASN A 149 -17.29 -0.79 51.84
C ASN A 149 -15.84 -0.68 51.34
N ASP A 150 -14.89 -0.20 52.15
CA ASP A 150 -13.47 -0.12 51.80
C ASP A 150 -12.77 -1.51 51.97
N THR A 151 -13.37 -2.55 51.37
CA THR A 151 -12.83 -3.91 51.33
C THR A 151 -11.81 -4.06 50.19
N PHE A 152 -11.02 -5.15 50.21
CA PHE A 152 -10.00 -5.42 49.19
C PHE A 152 -10.53 -6.24 47.99
N ASP A 153 -11.84 -6.47 47.93
CA ASP A 153 -12.46 -7.47 47.03
C ASP A 153 -12.52 -7.02 45.56
N THR A 154 -12.27 -5.73 45.31
CA THR A 154 -12.22 -5.14 43.95
C THR A 154 -10.88 -5.36 43.24
N PHE A 155 -9.89 -5.96 43.90
CA PHE A 155 -8.61 -6.32 43.28
C PHE A 155 -8.67 -7.76 42.73
N ALA A 156 -8.98 -7.90 41.44
CA ALA A 156 -8.99 -9.19 40.74
C ALA A 156 -7.74 -9.35 39.86
N LEU A 157 -7.16 -10.56 39.87
CA LEU A 157 -6.06 -10.94 38.98
C LEU A 157 -6.60 -11.91 37.93
N ASP A 158 -6.48 -11.52 36.67
CA ASP A 158 -6.75 -12.39 35.52
C ASP A 158 -5.56 -12.31 34.58
N PHE A 159 -4.89 -13.45 34.39
CA PHE A 159 -3.74 -13.61 33.50
C PHE A 159 -4.04 -14.59 32.35
N SER A 160 -5.32 -14.86 32.09
CA SER A 160 -5.73 -15.90 31.12
C SER A 160 -5.24 -15.58 29.70
N ARG A 161 -5.24 -14.30 29.31
CA ARG A 161 -4.74 -13.84 28.01
C ARG A 161 -3.23 -14.05 27.89
N GLU A 162 -2.48 -13.59 28.88
CA GLU A 162 -1.02 -13.69 28.93
C GLU A 162 -0.57 -15.15 28.98
N LYS A 163 -1.29 -16.01 29.72
CA LYS A 163 -1.04 -17.45 29.75
C LYS A 163 -1.22 -18.06 28.35
N LYS A 164 -2.29 -17.71 27.64
CA LYS A 164 -2.52 -18.19 26.27
C LYS A 164 -1.42 -17.75 25.31
N LEU A 165 -0.92 -16.52 25.45
CA LEU A 165 0.22 -16.04 24.64
C LEU A 165 1.50 -16.85 24.91
N LEU A 166 1.78 -17.19 26.18
CA LEU A 166 2.93 -18.04 26.54
C LEU A 166 2.77 -19.49 26.06
N GLU A 167 1.56 -20.05 26.11
CA GLU A 167 1.25 -21.39 25.59
C GLU A 167 1.41 -21.47 24.06
N CYS A 168 1.30 -20.34 23.35
CA CYS A 168 1.49 -20.25 21.90
C CYS A 168 2.93 -19.91 21.48
N LEU A 169 3.90 -19.90 22.40
CA LEU A 169 5.32 -19.69 22.05
C LEU A 169 5.83 -20.84 21.18
N ASP A 170 6.35 -20.51 20.01
CA ASP A 170 6.94 -21.45 19.06
C ASP A 170 8.20 -20.85 18.42
N TYR A 171 8.97 -21.65 17.66
CA TYR A 171 10.16 -21.14 16.96
C TYR A 171 9.77 -20.08 15.93
N LEU A 172 10.63 -19.07 15.77
CA LEU A 172 10.40 -18.01 14.79
C LEU A 172 10.38 -18.61 13.37
N THR A 173 9.28 -18.38 12.66
CA THR A 173 9.13 -18.73 11.25
C THR A 173 9.19 -17.46 10.39
N ALA A 174 9.43 -17.63 9.08
CA ALA A 174 9.33 -16.52 8.15
C ALA A 174 7.90 -15.92 8.23
N PRO A 175 7.73 -14.60 8.09
CA PRO A 175 6.43 -13.97 8.27
C PRO A 175 5.42 -14.51 7.26
N ASN A 176 4.13 -14.42 7.59
CA ASN A 176 3.09 -14.72 6.61
C ASN A 176 3.23 -13.80 5.38
N PRO A 177 2.93 -14.31 4.16
CA PRO A 177 2.90 -13.51 2.95
C PRO A 177 2.09 -12.21 3.14
N PRO A 178 2.67 -11.03 2.86
CA PRO A 178 1.88 -9.81 2.87
C PRO A 178 0.86 -9.84 1.72
N THR A 179 -0.22 -9.08 1.85
CA THR A 179 -1.26 -8.98 0.82
C THR A 179 -1.33 -7.56 0.28
N ILE A 180 -1.08 -7.37 -1.01
CA ILE A 180 -1.24 -6.07 -1.68
C ILE A 180 -2.73 -5.71 -1.69
N ARG A 181 -3.05 -4.50 -1.24
CA ARG A 181 -4.41 -3.95 -1.19
C ARG A 181 -4.59 -3.01 -2.38
N GLU A 182 -4.90 -3.56 -3.54
CA GLU A 182 -5.03 -2.79 -4.80
C GLU A 182 -6.03 -1.63 -4.66
N GLU A 183 -7.08 -1.80 -3.86
CA GLU A 183 -8.09 -0.77 -3.59
C GLU A 183 -7.58 0.43 -2.78
N LEU A 184 -6.46 0.27 -2.08
CA LEU A 184 -5.78 1.35 -1.36
C LEU A 184 -4.62 1.95 -2.18
N CYS A 185 -4.20 1.28 -3.26
CA CYS A 185 -3.13 1.75 -4.11
C CYS A 185 -3.56 2.99 -4.89
N THR A 186 -2.61 3.90 -5.13
CA THR A 186 -2.87 5.10 -5.92
C THR A 186 -1.83 5.22 -7.03
N ALA A 187 -2.25 5.74 -8.17
CA ALA A 187 -1.39 5.92 -9.32
C ALA A 187 -1.49 7.35 -9.86
N SER A 188 -0.35 7.90 -10.26
CA SER A 188 -0.24 9.08 -11.09
C SER A 188 0.36 8.68 -12.46
N TYR A 189 0.79 9.64 -13.27
CA TYR A 189 1.40 9.34 -14.57
C TYR A 189 2.84 8.81 -14.43
N ASP A 190 3.56 9.07 -13.33
CA ASP A 190 4.95 8.65 -13.13
C ASP A 190 5.21 8.04 -11.74
N THR A 191 4.17 7.88 -10.93
CA THR A 191 4.26 7.28 -9.60
C THR A 191 3.16 6.27 -9.34
N ILE A 192 3.47 5.25 -8.55
CA ILE A 192 2.50 4.32 -7.97
C ILE A 192 2.81 4.17 -6.49
N THR A 193 1.81 4.39 -5.63
CA THR A 193 1.88 4.07 -4.20
C THR A 193 1.22 2.73 -3.97
N VAL A 194 2.03 1.74 -3.63
CA VAL A 194 1.58 0.38 -3.32
C VAL A 194 1.31 0.30 -1.82
N HIS A 195 0.14 -0.24 -1.45
CA HIS A 195 -0.23 -0.52 -0.07
C HIS A 195 -0.40 -2.04 0.12
N TRP A 196 -0.01 -2.54 1.28
CA TRP A 196 -0.19 -3.95 1.64
C TRP A 196 -0.55 -4.10 3.12
N THR A 197 -0.98 -5.30 3.51
CA THR A 197 -1.23 -5.68 4.90
C THR A 197 -0.45 -6.93 5.25
N SER A 198 -0.16 -7.12 6.53
CA SER A 198 0.46 -8.34 7.06
C SER A 198 -0.27 -8.73 8.33
N ASP A 199 -0.71 -9.98 8.42
CA ASP A 199 -1.47 -10.46 9.59
C ASP A 199 -0.61 -10.57 10.85
N ASP A 200 0.71 -10.62 10.69
CA ASP A 200 1.69 -10.72 11.78
C ASP A 200 2.73 -9.59 11.68
N GLU A 201 2.28 -8.34 11.81
CA GLU A 201 3.14 -7.15 11.77
C GLU A 201 4.27 -7.19 12.81
N PHE A 202 4.05 -7.86 13.95
CA PHE A 202 5.04 -7.94 15.02
C PHE A 202 6.22 -8.85 14.66
N SER A 203 6.02 -9.83 13.76
CA SER A 203 7.10 -10.69 13.28
C SER A 203 7.94 -10.07 12.17
N VAL A 204 7.45 -9.03 11.48
CA VAL A 204 8.11 -8.46 10.31
C VAL A 204 9.17 -7.44 10.71
N VAL A 205 10.41 -7.68 10.31
CA VAL A 205 11.51 -6.73 10.52
C VAL A 205 11.53 -5.66 9.43
N SER A 206 11.27 -6.03 8.18
CA SER A 206 11.18 -5.11 7.05
C SER A 206 10.48 -5.74 5.86
N TYR A 207 10.05 -4.89 4.94
CA TYR A 207 9.58 -5.27 3.62
C TYR A 207 10.60 -4.96 2.54
N GLU A 208 10.55 -5.72 1.46
CA GLU A 208 11.21 -5.44 0.20
C GLU A 208 10.15 -5.39 -0.90
N LEU A 209 10.06 -4.27 -1.62
CA LEU A 209 9.17 -4.12 -2.77
C LEU A 209 9.95 -4.43 -4.04
N GLN A 210 9.41 -5.34 -4.85
CA GLN A 210 9.95 -5.69 -6.16
C GLN A 210 8.94 -5.30 -7.24
N TYR A 211 9.40 -4.70 -8.33
CA TYR A 211 8.51 -4.38 -9.46
C TYR A 211 9.18 -4.48 -10.82
N THR A 212 8.38 -4.73 -11.85
CA THR A 212 8.83 -4.77 -13.26
C THR A 212 7.69 -4.38 -14.21
N ILE A 213 8.02 -4.04 -15.45
CA ILE A 213 7.03 -3.70 -16.49
C ILE A 213 6.29 -4.97 -16.93
N PHE A 214 4.97 -4.90 -17.05
CA PHE A 214 4.15 -5.98 -17.57
C PHE A 214 4.23 -6.02 -19.10
N THR A 215 4.96 -6.98 -19.64
CA THR A 215 4.98 -7.26 -21.08
C THR A 215 3.90 -8.28 -21.40
N GLY A 216 2.74 -7.86 -21.92
CA GLY A 216 1.60 -8.73 -22.25
C GLY A 216 1.85 -9.77 -23.34
N GLN A 217 3.08 -9.89 -23.87
CA GLN A 217 3.47 -10.91 -24.84
C GLN A 217 3.98 -12.18 -24.15
N ALA A 218 3.05 -12.97 -23.63
CA ALA A 218 3.28 -14.39 -23.39
C ALA A 218 1.93 -15.11 -23.45
N ASN A 219 1.53 -15.49 -24.66
CA ASN A 219 0.44 -16.45 -24.88
C ASN A 219 0.86 -17.82 -24.31
N VAL A 220 0.77 -18.00 -23.00
CA VAL A 220 0.65 -19.31 -22.38
C VAL A 220 -0.43 -19.19 -21.32
N VAL A 221 -1.66 -19.51 -21.75
CA VAL A 221 -2.80 -19.70 -20.87
C VAL A 221 -2.55 -20.96 -20.07
N SER A 222 -2.41 -20.82 -18.75
CA SER A 222 -2.75 -21.84 -17.77
C SER A 222 -3.55 -21.12 -16.68
N GLU A 223 -4.71 -21.70 -16.34
CA GLU A 223 -5.62 -21.19 -15.31
C GLU A 223 -5.02 -21.20 -13.90
N ASP A 224 -3.80 -21.71 -13.74
CA ASP A 224 -3.06 -21.68 -12.49
C ASP A 224 -2.00 -20.56 -12.57
N GLY A 225 -2.09 -19.56 -11.69
CA GLY A 225 -1.20 -18.38 -11.62
C GLY A 225 0.32 -18.64 -11.58
N LEU A 226 0.74 -19.90 -11.56
CA LEU A 226 2.10 -20.39 -11.72
C LEU A 226 2.76 -19.99 -13.07
N CYS A 227 2.00 -19.85 -14.16
CA CYS A 227 2.59 -19.52 -15.46
C CYS A 227 3.11 -18.07 -15.52
N LEU A 228 2.42 -17.12 -14.88
CA LEU A 228 2.85 -15.72 -14.81
C LEU A 228 4.16 -15.58 -14.03
N LEU A 229 4.31 -16.37 -12.96
CA LEU A 229 5.50 -16.44 -12.12
C LEU A 229 6.68 -17.03 -12.89
N LEU A 230 6.47 -18.14 -13.61
CA LEU A 230 7.50 -18.77 -14.44
C LEU A 230 7.96 -17.85 -15.59
N LEU A 231 7.06 -17.13 -16.25
CA LEU A 231 7.41 -16.21 -17.34
C LEU A 231 8.16 -14.97 -16.85
N CYS A 232 7.78 -14.40 -15.71
CA CYS A 232 8.48 -13.26 -15.12
C CYS A 232 9.83 -13.63 -14.47
N LEU A 233 10.04 -14.90 -14.15
CA LEU A 233 11.34 -15.45 -13.72
C LEU A 233 12.24 -15.83 -14.91
N CYS A 234 11.67 -16.06 -16.10
CA CYS A 234 12.41 -16.37 -17.33
C CYS A 234 12.96 -15.13 -18.04
N ASN A 235 12.38 -13.94 -17.80
CA ASN A 235 13.11 -12.69 -17.99
C ASN A 235 14.12 -12.61 -16.85
N SER A 236 15.41 -12.56 -17.18
CA SER A 236 16.55 -12.54 -16.25
C SER A 236 16.22 -11.91 -14.89
N ALA A 237 16.67 -12.52 -13.80
CA ALA A 237 16.56 -11.96 -12.44
C ALA A 237 17.05 -10.49 -12.32
N ASP A 238 17.77 -9.99 -13.33
CA ASP A 238 18.20 -8.59 -13.51
C ASP A 238 17.08 -7.60 -13.94
N SER A 239 15.86 -8.05 -14.23
CA SER A 239 14.76 -7.19 -14.73
C SER A 239 13.82 -6.64 -13.65
N TRP A 240 13.99 -7.06 -12.40
CA TRP A 240 13.19 -6.58 -11.28
C TRP A 240 13.90 -5.43 -10.59
N MET A 241 13.19 -4.33 -10.44
CA MET A 241 13.61 -3.22 -9.60
C MET A 241 13.30 -3.55 -8.14
N ILE A 242 14.28 -3.39 -7.25
CA ILE A 242 14.19 -3.80 -5.85
C ILE A 242 14.32 -2.57 -4.95
N VAL A 243 13.37 -2.41 -4.03
CA VAL A 243 13.40 -1.42 -2.96
C VAL A 243 13.43 -2.14 -1.62
N PRO A 244 14.61 -2.31 -1.01
CA PRO A 244 14.75 -3.03 0.25
C PRO A 244 14.45 -2.14 1.48
N ASN A 245 14.37 -2.77 2.65
CA ASN A 245 14.36 -2.12 3.98
C ASN A 245 13.18 -1.17 4.24
N ILE A 246 12.02 -1.42 3.65
CA ILE A 246 10.81 -0.65 3.91
C ILE A 246 10.25 -1.03 5.29
N LYS A 247 9.94 -0.04 6.13
CA LYS A 247 9.40 -0.26 7.49
C LYS A 247 7.89 -0.01 7.60
N GLN A 248 7.31 0.57 6.57
CA GLN A 248 5.89 0.91 6.51
C GLN A 248 5.15 -0.11 5.65
N ASN A 249 3.83 -0.12 5.74
CA ASN A 249 2.97 -1.00 4.93
C ASN A 249 2.59 -0.40 3.57
N HIS A 250 3.37 0.58 3.12
CA HIS A 250 3.20 1.20 1.83
C HIS A 250 4.53 1.78 1.34
N TYR A 251 4.62 1.97 0.03
CA TYR A 251 5.76 2.64 -0.59
C TYR A 251 5.35 3.28 -1.92
N THR A 252 5.84 4.50 -2.17
CA THR A 252 5.65 5.21 -3.45
C THR A 252 6.86 5.02 -4.33
N VAL A 253 6.66 4.34 -5.47
CA VAL A 253 7.65 4.24 -6.53
C VAL A 253 7.52 5.44 -7.45
N HIS A 254 8.66 6.06 -7.79
CA HIS A 254 8.74 7.25 -8.62
C HIS A 254 9.50 6.97 -9.92
N GLY A 255 9.27 7.80 -10.94
CA GLY A 255 9.97 7.71 -12.22
C GLY A 255 9.50 6.56 -13.10
N LEU A 256 8.26 6.11 -12.90
CA LEU A 256 7.64 5.08 -13.73
C LEU A 256 7.27 5.66 -15.10
N GLN A 257 7.38 4.83 -16.13
CA GLN A 257 6.87 5.15 -17.46
C GLN A 257 5.35 5.29 -17.41
N SER A 258 4.84 6.40 -17.97
CA SER A 258 3.41 6.70 -18.01
C SER A 258 2.63 5.75 -18.89
N GLY A 259 1.32 5.59 -18.62
CA GLY A 259 0.46 4.71 -19.41
C GLY A 259 0.86 3.23 -19.39
N THR A 260 1.74 2.82 -18.48
CA THR A 260 2.36 1.49 -18.46
C THR A 260 1.81 0.65 -17.31
N LYS A 261 1.65 -0.65 -17.56
CA LYS A 261 1.25 -1.66 -16.55
C LYS A 261 2.51 -2.23 -15.90
N TYR A 262 2.47 -2.41 -14.59
CA TYR A 262 3.55 -2.96 -13.76
C TYR A 262 3.06 -4.11 -12.91
N ILE A 263 3.95 -5.05 -12.63
CA ILE A 263 3.76 -6.09 -11.63
C ILE A 263 4.52 -5.68 -10.38
N PHE A 264 3.87 -5.73 -9.22
CA PHE A 264 4.46 -5.50 -7.91
C PHE A 264 4.39 -6.75 -7.05
N MET A 265 5.46 -7.04 -6.31
CA MET A 265 5.50 -8.07 -5.28
C MET A 265 6.13 -7.48 -4.01
N VAL A 266 5.56 -7.79 -2.86
CA VAL A 266 6.08 -7.37 -1.56
C VAL A 266 6.60 -8.58 -0.83
N LYS A 267 7.84 -8.54 -0.34
CA LYS A 267 8.39 -9.56 0.54
C LYS A 267 8.38 -9.07 1.97
N ALA A 268 7.79 -9.84 2.87
CA ALA A 268 7.95 -9.66 4.31
C ALA A 268 9.19 -10.44 4.78
N ILE A 269 10.06 -9.80 5.55
CA ILE A 269 11.37 -10.34 5.95
C ILE A 269 11.54 -10.25 7.46
N ASN A 270 12.01 -11.34 8.07
CA ASN A 270 12.47 -11.39 9.45
C ASN A 270 13.74 -12.25 9.60
N GLN A 271 14.16 -12.53 10.84
CA GLN A 271 15.37 -13.32 11.10
C GLN A 271 15.28 -14.79 10.63
N ALA A 272 14.06 -15.34 10.50
CA ALA A 272 13.84 -16.72 10.08
C ALA A 272 13.70 -16.86 8.55
N GLY A 273 13.55 -15.76 7.82
CA GLY A 273 13.54 -15.75 6.36
C GLY A 273 12.55 -14.74 5.80
N SER A 274 12.04 -15.03 4.60
CA SER A 274 11.10 -14.16 3.89
C SER A 274 9.97 -14.92 3.20
N ARG A 275 8.86 -14.23 2.98
CA ARG A 275 7.74 -14.68 2.14
C ARG A 275 7.26 -13.55 1.25
N SER A 276 6.93 -13.86 0.00
CA SER A 276 6.42 -12.90 -0.99
C SER A 276 4.90 -12.89 -1.01
N SER A 277 4.31 -11.75 -1.29
CA SER A 277 2.90 -11.61 -1.68
C SER A 277 2.66 -12.28 -3.04
N GLU A 278 1.39 -12.54 -3.33
CA GLU A 278 0.94 -12.69 -4.72
C GLU A 278 1.25 -11.40 -5.52
N PRO A 279 1.48 -11.50 -6.84
CA PRO A 279 1.77 -10.35 -7.69
C PRO A 279 0.54 -9.45 -7.85
N GLY A 280 0.67 -8.17 -7.50
CA GLY A 280 -0.32 -7.13 -7.76
C GLY A 280 -0.08 -6.43 -9.10
N LYS A 281 -1.13 -6.18 -9.88
CA LYS A 281 -1.02 -5.54 -11.20
C LYS A 281 -1.53 -4.11 -11.10
N LEU A 282 -0.63 -3.14 -11.20
CA LEU A 282 -0.97 -1.72 -11.11
C LEU A 282 -0.55 -0.97 -12.38
N LYS A 283 -1.27 0.08 -12.72
CA LYS A 283 -1.02 0.88 -13.93
C LYS A 283 -0.79 2.35 -13.58
N THR A 284 0.20 2.97 -14.21
CA THR A 284 0.33 4.43 -14.20
C THR A 284 -0.75 5.06 -15.09
N ASN A 285 -1.20 6.25 -14.75
CA ASN A 285 -2.17 7.02 -15.54
C ASN A 285 -1.54 7.56 -16.83
N SER A 286 -2.40 8.10 -17.71
CA SER A 286 -1.96 8.74 -18.95
C SER A 286 -1.09 9.97 -18.67
N GLN A 287 -0.09 10.22 -19.52
CA GLN A 287 0.73 11.42 -19.46
C GLN A 287 -0.14 12.68 -19.62
N PRO A 288 -0.20 13.58 -18.62
CA PRO A 288 -0.90 14.85 -18.77
C PRO A 288 -0.15 15.74 -19.77
N PHE A 289 -0.91 16.44 -20.60
CA PHE A 289 -0.39 17.42 -21.55
C PHE A 289 -1.28 18.66 -21.60
N LYS A 290 -0.73 19.73 -22.16
CA LYS A 290 -1.39 21.02 -22.40
C LYS A 290 -1.21 21.42 -23.86
N LEU A 291 -2.04 22.33 -24.34
CA LEU A 291 -1.88 22.95 -25.65
C LEU A 291 -0.64 23.85 -25.64
N ASP A 292 0.22 23.75 -26.65
CA ASP A 292 1.38 24.62 -26.79
C ASP A 292 1.01 25.92 -27.55
N PRO A 293 0.99 27.10 -26.90
CA PRO A 293 0.67 28.36 -27.56
C PRO A 293 1.67 28.75 -28.66
N LYS A 294 2.92 28.23 -28.62
CA LYS A 294 3.93 28.51 -29.65
C LYS A 294 3.60 27.82 -30.97
N SER A 295 3.03 26.61 -30.90
CA SER A 295 2.53 25.88 -32.07
C SER A 295 1.24 26.48 -32.66
N ALA A 296 0.42 27.15 -31.83
CA ALA A 296 -0.92 27.58 -32.20
C ALA A 296 -0.95 28.57 -33.37
N HIS A 297 -1.78 28.29 -34.38
CA HIS A 297 -2.03 29.17 -35.52
C HIS A 297 -2.45 30.57 -35.06
N ARG A 298 -2.10 31.62 -35.83
CA ARG A 298 -2.33 33.03 -35.46
C ARG A 298 -3.80 33.42 -35.21
N LYS A 299 -4.72 32.66 -35.80
CA LYS A 299 -6.19 32.82 -35.68
C LYS A 299 -6.79 32.01 -34.53
N LEU A 300 -5.95 31.37 -33.73
CA LEU A 300 -6.34 30.65 -32.54
C LEU A 300 -5.86 31.40 -31.31
N LYS A 301 -6.68 31.34 -30.27
CA LYS A 301 -6.33 31.78 -28.94
C LYS A 301 -6.40 30.58 -28.01
N VAL A 302 -5.32 30.39 -27.25
CA VAL A 302 -5.24 29.37 -26.21
C VAL A 302 -5.57 30.04 -24.87
N SER A 303 -6.37 29.38 -24.04
CA SER A 303 -6.72 29.86 -22.69
C SER A 303 -5.50 29.92 -21.77
N HIS A 304 -5.61 30.66 -20.65
CA HIS A 304 -4.50 30.82 -19.70
C HIS A 304 -4.01 29.51 -19.06
N ASP A 305 -4.92 28.55 -18.87
CA ASP A 305 -4.59 27.22 -18.35
C ASP A 305 -4.00 26.27 -19.42
N ASN A 306 -3.97 26.72 -20.68
CA ASN A 306 -3.57 25.96 -21.86
C ASN A 306 -4.39 24.69 -22.12
N LEU A 307 -5.66 24.65 -21.70
CA LEU A 307 -6.55 23.51 -21.90
C LEU A 307 -7.65 23.76 -22.94
N THR A 308 -7.90 25.02 -23.30
CA THR A 308 -8.93 25.39 -24.27
C THR A 308 -8.32 26.13 -25.45
N VAL A 309 -8.72 25.76 -26.66
CA VAL A 309 -8.41 26.50 -27.88
C VAL A 309 -9.69 27.02 -28.50
N GLU A 310 -9.72 28.32 -28.78
CA GLU A 310 -10.83 29.01 -29.44
C GLU A 310 -10.37 29.72 -30.71
N ARG A 311 -11.29 29.91 -31.66
CA ARG A 311 -11.02 30.76 -32.81
C ARG A 311 -11.07 32.23 -32.40
N ASP A 312 -9.99 32.94 -32.65
CA ASP A 312 -9.88 34.38 -32.45
C ASP A 312 -10.32 35.14 -33.72
N GLU A 313 -11.57 35.62 -33.70
CA GLU A 313 -12.15 36.41 -34.80
C GLU A 313 -11.54 37.82 -34.92
N SER A 314 -10.78 38.29 -33.92
CA SER A 314 -10.21 39.64 -33.84
C SER A 314 -8.75 39.75 -34.29
N SER A 315 -8.09 38.62 -34.59
CA SER A 315 -6.64 38.56 -34.78
C SER A 315 -6.14 39.10 -36.14
N SER A 316 -5.43 40.22 -36.12
CA SER A 316 -4.65 40.79 -37.24
C SER A 316 -3.12 40.66 -37.07
N LYS A 317 -2.65 39.82 -36.15
CA LYS A 317 -1.22 39.75 -35.75
C LYS A 317 -0.35 38.99 -36.77
N LYS A 318 0.72 39.63 -37.26
CA LYS A 318 1.85 38.99 -37.96
C LYS A 318 2.88 38.47 -36.93
N SER A 319 3.37 37.24 -37.09
CA SER A 319 4.48 36.68 -36.30
C SER A 319 5.24 35.65 -37.14
N HIS A 320 6.56 35.56 -36.92
CA HIS A 320 7.53 34.76 -37.68
C HIS A 320 8.08 33.54 -36.92
N THR A 321 7.30 32.90 -36.04
CA THR A 321 7.74 31.68 -35.35
C THR A 321 7.65 30.44 -36.25
N PRO A 322 8.75 29.72 -36.54
CA PRO A 322 8.75 28.57 -37.44
C PRO A 322 7.99 27.35 -36.89
N GLU A 323 7.73 27.30 -35.59
CA GLU A 323 7.00 26.20 -34.94
C GLU A 323 5.47 26.27 -35.13
N ARG A 324 4.95 27.34 -35.72
CA ARG A 324 3.52 27.64 -35.83
C ARG A 324 2.87 26.96 -37.04
N PHE A 325 1.60 26.55 -36.94
CA PHE A 325 0.79 26.24 -38.13
C PHE A 325 0.62 27.50 -39.00
N THR A 326 0.95 27.44 -40.30
CA THR A 326 1.02 28.61 -41.18
C THR A 326 0.00 28.63 -42.32
N SER A 327 -0.75 27.54 -42.51
CA SER A 327 -1.72 27.38 -43.61
C SER A 327 -2.85 28.41 -43.56
N GLN A 328 -3.22 28.99 -44.71
CA GLN A 328 -4.37 29.90 -44.80
C GLN A 328 -5.71 29.22 -44.48
N GLY A 329 -5.77 27.89 -44.57
CA GLY A 329 -6.95 27.09 -44.27
C GLY A 329 -6.77 26.06 -43.15
N SER A 330 -5.70 26.07 -42.34
CA SER A 330 -5.53 25.08 -41.25
C SER A 330 -5.21 25.80 -39.95
N TYR A 331 -6.21 25.92 -39.07
CA TYR A 331 -6.04 26.58 -37.77
C TYR A 331 -5.69 25.53 -36.74
N GLY A 332 -4.41 25.11 -36.73
CA GLY A 332 -3.90 24.03 -35.90
C GLY A 332 -3.23 24.49 -34.61
N VAL A 333 -3.24 23.62 -33.61
CA VAL A 333 -2.45 23.70 -32.37
C VAL A 333 -2.05 22.28 -31.95
N ALA A 334 -0.83 22.11 -31.44
CA ALA A 334 -0.32 20.85 -30.93
C ALA A 334 -0.26 20.85 -29.40
N GLY A 335 -0.23 19.66 -28.81
CA GLY A 335 0.14 19.47 -27.42
C GLY A 335 1.62 19.80 -27.17
N ASN A 336 1.99 19.95 -25.90
CA ASN A 336 3.36 20.20 -25.48
C ASN A 336 4.15 18.93 -25.12
N VAL A 337 3.54 17.76 -25.25
CA VAL A 337 4.13 16.45 -24.92
C VAL A 337 4.15 15.57 -26.16
N PHE A 338 5.25 14.83 -26.34
CA PHE A 338 5.36 13.75 -27.30
C PHE A 338 5.36 12.43 -26.53
N ILE A 339 4.50 11.51 -26.97
CA ILE A 339 4.31 10.18 -26.39
C ILE A 339 5.01 9.17 -27.30
N ASP A 340 5.80 8.29 -26.70
CA ASP A 340 6.66 7.33 -27.40
C ASP A 340 6.54 5.90 -26.88
N SER A 341 5.61 5.64 -25.97
CA SER A 341 5.41 4.35 -25.32
C SER A 341 4.10 4.35 -24.53
N GLY A 342 3.61 3.17 -24.12
CA GLY A 342 2.47 3.03 -23.22
C GLY A 342 1.10 3.25 -23.86
N ARG A 343 0.06 3.15 -23.01
CA ARG A 343 -1.33 3.41 -23.36
C ARG A 343 -1.83 4.70 -22.71
N HIS A 344 -2.43 5.57 -23.51
CA HIS A 344 -2.83 6.91 -23.09
C HIS A 344 -4.24 7.23 -23.51
N TYR A 345 -5.01 7.80 -22.58
CA TYR A 345 -6.37 8.24 -22.80
C TYR A 345 -6.54 9.72 -22.43
N TRP A 346 -7.21 10.46 -23.30
CA TRP A 346 -7.67 11.82 -23.03
C TRP A 346 -9.00 12.08 -23.73
N GLU A 347 -9.69 13.11 -23.28
CA GLU A 347 -10.98 13.50 -23.83
C GLU A 347 -10.95 14.92 -24.37
N VAL A 348 -11.78 15.19 -25.36
CA VAL A 348 -11.98 16.53 -25.94
C VAL A 348 -13.44 16.88 -25.88
N VAL A 349 -13.76 17.96 -25.15
CA VAL A 349 -15.10 18.54 -25.10
C VAL A 349 -15.30 19.45 -26.31
N ILE A 350 -16.32 19.11 -27.09
CA ILE A 350 -16.72 19.81 -28.31
C ILE A 350 -17.77 20.85 -27.92
N SER A 351 -17.35 22.03 -27.49
CA SER A 351 -18.21 23.10 -26.95
C SER A 351 -19.05 23.80 -28.02
N GLY A 352 -19.91 23.04 -28.71
CA GLY A 352 -20.74 23.50 -29.83
C GLY A 352 -19.97 23.72 -31.13
N SER A 353 -18.69 23.34 -31.19
CA SER A 353 -17.91 23.39 -32.44
C SER A 353 -18.45 22.37 -33.44
N THR A 354 -18.63 22.79 -34.68
CA THR A 354 -19.10 21.94 -35.79
C THR A 354 -18.03 21.78 -36.87
N TRP A 355 -16.89 22.46 -36.72
CA TRP A 355 -15.78 22.43 -37.66
C TRP A 355 -14.45 22.27 -36.91
N TYR A 356 -13.96 21.05 -36.85
CA TYR A 356 -12.71 20.71 -36.16
C TYR A 356 -12.09 19.42 -36.69
N ALA A 357 -10.81 19.21 -36.36
CA ALA A 357 -10.18 17.90 -36.41
C ALA A 357 -9.40 17.64 -35.11
N ILE A 358 -9.52 16.42 -34.58
CA ILE A 358 -8.88 15.95 -33.36
C ILE A 358 -8.05 14.72 -33.74
N GLY A 359 -6.79 14.69 -33.35
CA GLY A 359 -5.93 13.61 -33.78
C GLY A 359 -4.54 13.60 -33.15
N LEU A 360 -3.66 12.84 -33.78
CA LEU A 360 -2.25 12.75 -33.45
C LEU A 360 -1.39 13.03 -34.68
N ALA A 361 -0.20 13.56 -34.45
CA ALA A 361 0.79 13.80 -35.49
C ALA A 361 2.20 13.54 -34.98
N TYR A 362 3.09 13.09 -35.87
CA TYR A 362 4.52 13.11 -35.60
C TYR A 362 5.05 14.54 -35.57
N LYS A 363 6.21 14.74 -34.92
CA LYS A 363 6.94 16.01 -34.94
C LYS A 363 7.29 16.48 -36.37
N SER A 364 7.51 15.52 -37.27
CA SER A 364 7.84 15.71 -38.67
C SER A 364 6.64 16.09 -39.55
N ALA A 365 5.41 16.08 -39.02
CA ALA A 365 4.22 16.36 -39.81
C ALA A 365 4.21 17.80 -40.38
N PRO A 366 3.86 17.99 -41.66
CA PRO A 366 3.71 19.30 -42.27
C PRO A 366 2.72 20.21 -41.53
N LYS A 367 3.19 21.35 -41.04
CA LYS A 367 2.37 22.35 -40.30
C LYS A 367 1.54 23.28 -41.20
N HIS A 368 1.66 23.14 -42.52
CA HIS A 368 0.93 23.95 -43.50
C HIS A 368 -0.22 23.19 -44.18
N GLU A 369 -0.44 21.93 -43.79
CA GLU A 369 -1.51 21.07 -44.30
C GLU A 369 -2.60 20.82 -43.24
N TRP A 370 -3.69 20.16 -43.65
CA TRP A 370 -4.71 19.67 -42.71
C TRP A 370 -4.26 18.37 -42.06
N ILE A 371 -4.60 18.20 -40.78
CA ILE A 371 -4.35 16.95 -40.06
C ILE A 371 -5.04 15.80 -40.82
N GLY A 372 -4.29 14.71 -41.03
CA GLY A 372 -4.70 13.52 -41.79
C GLY A 372 -4.46 13.61 -43.30
N LYS A 373 -4.08 14.77 -43.87
CA LYS A 373 -3.78 14.88 -45.32
C LYS A 373 -2.39 14.35 -45.71
N ASN A 374 -1.55 14.03 -44.75
CA ASN A 374 -0.24 13.40 -44.93
C ASN A 374 -0.14 12.06 -44.18
N SER A 375 0.92 11.32 -44.44
CA SER A 375 1.23 10.04 -43.79
C SER A 375 1.72 10.16 -42.35
N ALA A 376 1.97 11.37 -41.86
CA ALA A 376 2.51 11.64 -40.53
C ALA A 376 1.45 12.10 -39.51
N SER A 377 0.16 11.99 -39.86
CA SER A 377 -0.94 12.39 -38.98
C SER A 377 -2.21 11.57 -39.20
N TRP A 378 -3.01 11.44 -38.13
CA TRP A 378 -4.28 10.73 -38.06
C TRP A 378 -5.30 11.60 -37.36
N ALA A 379 -6.51 11.72 -37.90
CA ALA A 379 -7.52 12.58 -37.28
C ALA A 379 -8.96 12.09 -37.48
N LEU A 380 -9.79 12.34 -36.47
CA LEU A 380 -11.23 12.41 -36.58
C LEU A 380 -11.63 13.85 -36.90
N CYS A 381 -12.42 14.05 -37.94
CA CYS A 381 -12.78 15.36 -38.47
C CYS A 381 -14.29 15.53 -38.51
N ARG A 382 -14.77 16.71 -38.12
CA ARG A 382 -16.15 17.14 -38.30
C ARG A 382 -16.18 18.39 -39.17
N CYS A 383 -16.97 18.35 -40.24
CA CYS A 383 -17.28 19.48 -41.09
C CYS A 383 -18.80 19.61 -41.19
N ASN A 384 -19.37 20.49 -40.38
CA ASN A 384 -20.82 20.63 -40.21
C ASN A 384 -21.47 19.32 -39.71
N ASN A 385 -22.20 18.62 -40.57
CA ASN A 385 -22.83 17.32 -40.28
C ASN A 385 -22.02 16.14 -40.82
N ASN A 386 -20.96 16.39 -41.58
CA ASN A 386 -20.13 15.34 -42.15
C ASN A 386 -19.03 14.98 -41.17
N TRP A 387 -18.90 13.68 -40.90
CA TRP A 387 -17.87 13.13 -40.05
C TRP A 387 -17.02 12.17 -40.86
N VAL A 388 -15.71 12.34 -40.77
CA VAL A 388 -14.75 11.46 -41.43
C VAL A 388 -13.58 11.22 -40.51
N VAL A 389 -13.00 10.04 -40.59
CA VAL A 389 -11.63 9.81 -40.14
C VAL A 389 -10.69 9.94 -41.33
N ARG A 390 -9.52 10.54 -41.10
CA ARG A 390 -8.58 10.92 -42.16
C ARG A 390 -7.16 10.52 -41.81
N HIS A 391 -6.49 9.87 -42.76
CA HIS A 391 -5.06 9.58 -42.74
C HIS A 391 -4.51 9.44 -44.17
N ASN A 392 -3.31 9.97 -44.42
CA ASN A 392 -2.65 9.90 -45.73
C ASN A 392 -3.56 10.33 -46.90
N SER A 393 -4.29 11.43 -46.71
CA SER A 393 -5.28 11.97 -47.66
C SER A 393 -6.50 11.08 -47.96
N LYS A 394 -6.58 9.87 -47.38
CA LYS A 394 -7.77 9.02 -47.44
C LYS A 394 -8.76 9.47 -46.38
N GLU A 395 -10.03 9.54 -46.75
CA GLU A 395 -11.14 9.89 -45.87
C GLU A 395 -12.12 8.72 -45.83
N ILE A 396 -12.49 8.30 -44.62
CA ILE A 396 -13.48 7.25 -44.39
C ILE A 396 -14.63 7.92 -43.63
N PRO A 397 -15.84 7.97 -44.21
CA PRO A 397 -17.02 8.47 -43.52
C PRO A 397 -17.33 7.63 -42.28
N ILE A 398 -17.75 8.31 -41.21
CA ILE A 398 -18.28 7.68 -39.99
C ILE A 398 -19.62 8.35 -39.65
N GLU A 399 -20.45 7.67 -38.86
CA GLU A 399 -21.76 8.19 -38.46
C GLU A 399 -21.91 8.23 -36.92
N PRO A 400 -21.28 9.19 -36.23
CA PRO A 400 -21.47 9.37 -34.79
C PRO A 400 -22.89 9.80 -34.45
N ALA A 401 -23.27 9.64 -33.18
CA ALA A 401 -24.56 10.12 -32.69
C ALA A 401 -24.74 11.64 -32.95
N PRO A 402 -25.96 12.12 -33.30
CA PRO A 402 -26.21 13.52 -33.68
C PRO A 402 -25.76 14.56 -32.65
N HIS A 403 -25.66 14.17 -31.38
CA HIS A 403 -25.31 15.03 -30.25
C HIS A 403 -23.97 14.67 -29.59
N LEU A 404 -23.00 14.13 -30.34
CA LEU A 404 -21.66 13.88 -29.82
C LEU A 404 -21.06 15.15 -29.20
N ARG A 405 -20.85 15.13 -27.88
CA ARG A 405 -20.32 16.28 -27.11
C ARG A 405 -18.88 16.08 -26.68
N ARG A 406 -18.42 14.84 -26.62
CA ARG A 406 -17.11 14.50 -26.11
C ARG A 406 -16.50 13.35 -26.89
N VAL A 407 -15.29 13.56 -27.39
CA VAL A 407 -14.52 12.52 -28.08
C VAL A 407 -13.44 12.03 -27.14
N GLY A 408 -13.46 10.73 -26.84
CA GLY A 408 -12.37 10.04 -26.16
C GLY A 408 -11.36 9.54 -27.18
N ILE A 409 -10.07 9.65 -26.85
CA ILE A 409 -8.98 9.18 -27.70
C ILE A 409 -8.13 8.24 -26.86
N LEU A 410 -8.02 7.00 -27.32
CA LEU A 410 -7.13 5.99 -26.76
C LEU A 410 -5.97 5.77 -27.73
N LEU A 411 -4.77 6.14 -27.31
CA LEU A 411 -3.52 5.80 -27.96
C LEU A 411 -2.98 4.54 -27.28
N ASP A 412 -2.79 3.47 -28.03
CA ASP A 412 -2.00 2.32 -27.61
C ASP A 412 -0.71 2.34 -28.43
N TYR A 413 0.33 2.99 -27.90
CA TYR A 413 1.58 3.15 -28.64
C TYR A 413 2.28 1.80 -28.80
N ASP A 414 2.25 0.97 -27.76
CA ASP A 414 2.96 -0.32 -27.71
C ASP A 414 2.34 -1.34 -28.68
N ASN A 415 1.01 -1.40 -28.79
CA ASN A 415 0.33 -2.28 -29.75
C ASN A 415 0.03 -1.61 -31.10
N GLY A 416 0.36 -0.33 -31.24
CA GLY A 416 0.23 0.37 -32.51
C GLY A 416 -1.21 0.69 -32.91
N SER A 417 -2.00 1.33 -32.05
CA SER A 417 -3.36 1.76 -32.42
C SER A 417 -3.77 3.13 -31.90
N ILE A 418 -4.69 3.78 -32.62
CA ILE A 418 -5.37 5.02 -32.22
C ILE A 418 -6.88 4.80 -32.36
N ALA A 419 -7.59 4.72 -31.24
CA ALA A 419 -9.03 4.55 -31.22
C ALA A 419 -9.76 5.83 -30.75
N PHE A 420 -10.89 6.11 -31.40
CA PHE A 420 -11.78 7.23 -31.11
C PHE A 420 -13.11 6.72 -30.59
N TYR A 421 -13.64 7.38 -29.55
CA TYR A 421 -14.87 6.99 -28.87
C TYR A 421 -15.79 8.19 -28.66
N ASP A 422 -17.10 7.94 -28.62
CA ASP A 422 -18.02 8.77 -27.87
C ASP A 422 -17.79 8.51 -26.38
N ALA A 423 -17.08 9.43 -25.72
CA ALA A 423 -16.66 9.25 -24.35
C ALA A 423 -17.83 9.20 -23.35
N LEU A 424 -18.98 9.81 -23.67
CA LEU A 424 -20.13 9.85 -22.74
C LEU A 424 -20.97 8.58 -22.81
N ASN A 425 -21.04 7.97 -24.00
CA ASN A 425 -21.85 6.77 -24.24
C ASN A 425 -21.01 5.49 -24.37
N SER A 426 -19.67 5.60 -24.23
CA SER A 426 -18.73 4.49 -24.40
C SER A 426 -18.87 3.78 -25.77
N ILE A 427 -19.20 4.53 -26.82
CA ILE A 427 -19.39 3.99 -28.17
C ILE A 427 -18.11 4.13 -28.97
N HIS A 428 -17.60 3.04 -29.51
CA HIS A 428 -16.49 3.06 -30.45
C HIS A 428 -16.88 3.77 -31.75
N LEU A 429 -16.03 4.67 -32.23
CA LEU A 429 -16.24 5.40 -33.48
C LEU A 429 -15.34 4.85 -34.60
N TYR A 430 -14.05 4.70 -34.32
CA TYR A 430 -13.07 4.22 -35.29
C TYR A 430 -11.73 3.88 -34.64
N THR A 431 -10.97 2.94 -35.23
CA THR A 431 -9.58 2.65 -34.85
C THR A 431 -8.66 2.70 -36.07
N PHE A 432 -7.52 3.36 -35.94
CA PHE A 432 -6.39 3.21 -36.83
C PHE A 432 -5.40 2.20 -36.27
N ASP A 433 -4.98 1.25 -37.09
CA ASP A 433 -3.80 0.42 -36.83
C ASP A 433 -2.55 1.11 -37.41
N VAL A 434 -1.54 1.30 -36.59
CA VAL A 434 -0.38 2.15 -36.87
C VAL A 434 0.90 1.49 -36.35
N ALA A 435 1.84 1.22 -37.24
CA ALA A 435 3.22 0.94 -36.85
C ALA A 435 3.94 2.27 -36.54
N PHE A 436 3.95 2.69 -35.28
CA PHE A 436 4.54 3.98 -34.91
C PHE A 436 6.06 3.98 -35.14
N ALA A 437 6.54 4.95 -35.94
CA ALA A 437 7.97 5.11 -36.23
C ALA A 437 8.63 6.24 -35.42
N GLN A 438 7.83 7.13 -34.83
CA GLN A 438 8.30 8.31 -34.09
C GLN A 438 7.32 8.62 -32.94
N PRO A 439 7.77 9.36 -31.91
CA PRO A 439 6.88 9.89 -30.90
C PRO A 439 5.75 10.72 -31.51
N VAL A 440 4.54 10.54 -31.01
CA VAL A 440 3.31 11.21 -31.47
C VAL A 440 2.89 12.30 -30.49
N CYS A 441 2.29 13.36 -31.01
CA CYS A 441 1.75 14.45 -30.20
C CYS A 441 0.26 14.64 -30.50
N PRO A 442 -0.61 14.82 -29.48
CA PRO A 442 -1.98 15.26 -29.68
C PRO A 442 -2.02 16.57 -30.49
N THR A 443 -2.90 16.65 -31.48
CA THR A 443 -2.97 17.77 -32.41
C THR A 443 -4.41 18.05 -32.80
N PHE A 444 -4.75 19.34 -32.85
CA PHE A 444 -6.12 19.83 -32.96
C PHE A 444 -6.21 20.92 -34.01
N THR A 445 -7.31 20.96 -34.76
CA THR A 445 -7.69 22.13 -35.57
C THR A 445 -9.09 22.60 -35.21
N VAL A 446 -9.29 23.91 -35.11
CA VAL A 446 -10.58 24.51 -34.72
C VAL A 446 -10.93 25.67 -35.64
N TRP A 447 -12.09 25.60 -36.25
CA TRP A 447 -12.59 26.63 -37.18
C TRP A 447 -13.74 27.44 -36.62
N ASN A 448 -14.45 26.96 -35.60
CA ASN A 448 -15.47 27.73 -34.91
C ASN A 448 -15.58 27.30 -33.44
N LYS A 449 -16.04 28.23 -32.60
CA LYS A 449 -16.20 28.02 -31.15
C LYS A 449 -14.88 27.59 -30.50
N CYS A 450 -14.91 26.62 -29.59
CA CYS A 450 -13.74 26.13 -28.88
C CYS A 450 -13.76 24.61 -28.69
N LEU A 451 -12.56 24.06 -28.45
CA LEU A 451 -12.35 22.71 -27.94
C LEU A 451 -11.62 22.81 -26.60
N THR A 452 -12.01 21.98 -25.63
CA THR A 452 -11.35 21.87 -24.33
C THR A 452 -10.82 20.45 -24.14
N ILE A 453 -9.54 20.31 -23.82
CA ILE A 453 -8.90 19.01 -23.56
C ILE A 453 -8.99 18.65 -22.07
N ILE A 454 -9.23 17.37 -21.79
CA ILE A 454 -9.18 16.76 -20.46
C ILE A 454 -8.11 15.68 -20.52
N THR A 455 -6.98 15.92 -19.85
CA THR A 455 -5.77 15.10 -19.94
C THR A 455 -5.39 14.50 -18.59
N GLY A 456 -4.44 13.55 -18.59
CA GLY A 456 -4.03 12.85 -17.36
C GLY A 456 -5.08 11.86 -16.82
N LEU A 457 -6.06 11.49 -17.64
CA LEU A 457 -7.13 10.59 -17.25
C LEU A 457 -6.60 9.14 -17.13
N PRO A 458 -7.11 8.35 -16.17
CA PRO A 458 -6.94 6.90 -16.23
C PRO A 458 -7.67 6.36 -17.47
N ILE A 459 -7.16 5.27 -18.04
CA ILE A 459 -7.89 4.55 -19.09
C ILE A 459 -9.15 3.95 -18.45
N PRO A 460 -10.35 4.26 -18.96
CA PRO A 460 -11.59 3.70 -18.45
C PRO A 460 -11.57 2.17 -18.49
N ASP A 461 -12.07 1.51 -17.45
CA ASP A 461 -11.95 0.05 -17.30
C ASP A 461 -12.55 -0.73 -18.48
N HIS A 462 -13.67 -0.25 -19.04
CA HIS A 462 -14.29 -0.84 -20.23
C HIS A 462 -13.44 -0.77 -21.51
N LEU A 463 -12.42 0.11 -21.56
CA LEU A 463 -11.46 0.22 -22.66
C LEU A 463 -10.11 -0.45 -22.34
N ASP A 464 -9.89 -0.80 -21.08
CA ASP A 464 -8.66 -1.46 -20.63
C ASP A 464 -8.72 -2.99 -20.81
N CYS A 465 -9.92 -3.55 -21.04
CA CYS A 465 -10.13 -4.97 -21.35
C CYS A 465 -9.57 -5.34 -22.73
N THR A 466 -8.28 -5.65 -22.79
CA THR A 466 -7.68 -6.45 -23.87
C THR A 466 -7.76 -7.96 -23.61
N GLU A 467 -8.47 -8.39 -22.56
CA GLU A 467 -8.67 -9.81 -22.19
C GLU A 467 -10.05 -10.38 -22.60
N GLN A 468 -10.78 -9.74 -23.52
CA GLN A 468 -11.88 -10.43 -24.20
C GLN A 468 -11.28 -11.29 -25.32
N LEU A 469 -10.83 -12.49 -24.94
CA LEU A 469 -10.67 -13.60 -25.89
C LEU A 469 -12.08 -14.03 -26.39
N PRO A 470 -12.18 -14.51 -27.64
CA PRO A 470 -13.44 -14.91 -28.27
C PRO A 470 -14.15 -16.08 -27.59
#